data_AF-A0A8J3RUC4-F1
#
_entry.id   AF-A0A8J3RUC4-F1
#
_cell.length_a   1.000
_cell.length_b   1.000
_cell.length_c   1.000
_cell.angle_alpha   90.00
_cell.angle_beta   90.00
_cell.angle_gamma   90.00
#
_symmetry.space_group_name_H-M   'P 1'
#
loop_
_entity.id
_entity.type
_entity.pdbx_description
1 polymer ?
#
loop_
_entity_poly.entity_id
_entity_poly.type
_entity_poly.pdbx_seq_one_letter_code
_entity_poly.pdbx_strand_id
1 'polypeptide(L)' 'MLTGRAVEGEPTPSDESREVRWVPRQEVEALTMERSMRLRIGHYLAGRAAPYIG' A
#
# COMPACT_ATOMS: atom_id res chain seq x y z
N MET A 1 8.13 -10.28 -4.21
CA MET A 1 7.28 -9.11 -3.88
C MET A 1 6.76 -8.52 -5.18
N LEU A 2 5.46 -8.24 -5.29
CA LEU A 2 4.88 -7.61 -6.48
C LEU A 2 4.85 -6.08 -6.26
N THR A 3 5.31 -5.30 -7.24
CA THR A 3 5.22 -3.83 -7.25
C THR A 3 4.73 -3.38 -8.61
N GLY A 4 4.15 -2.18 -8.68
CA GLY A 4 3.66 -1.57 -9.91
C GLY A 4 4.03 -0.10 -9.97
N ARG A 5 4.00 0.46 -11.18
CA ARG A 5 4.20 1.89 -11.45
C ARG A 5 3.00 2.39 -12.23
N ALA A 6 2.34 3.43 -11.73
CA ALA A 6 1.27 4.10 -12.46
C ALA A 6 1.83 4.68 -13.78
N VAL A 7 1.09 4.50 -14.87
CA VAL A 7 1.44 5.00 -16.21
C VAL A 7 0.48 6.09 -16.65
N GLU A 8 -0.82 5.87 -16.46
CA GLU A 8 -1.92 6.78 -16.81
C GLU A 8 -3.15 6.54 -15.93
N GLY A 9 -4.19 7.36 -16.10
CA GLY A 9 -5.45 7.30 -15.35
C GLY A 9 -5.43 8.09 -14.03
N GLU A 10 -6.53 8.01 -13.30
CA GLU A 10 -6.73 8.71 -12.03
C GLU A 10 -7.40 7.80 -10.99
N PRO A 11 -7.17 8.02 -9.68
CA PRO A 11 -7.83 7.26 -8.63
C PRO A 11 -9.37 7.40 -8.69
N THR A 12 -10.06 6.30 -8.97
CA THR A 12 -11.52 6.29 -9.14
C THR A 12 -12.17 5.23 -8.24
N PRO A 13 -13.17 5.59 -7.42
CA PRO A 13 -13.96 4.65 -6.63
C PRO A 13 -14.72 3.61 -7.48
N SER A 14 -15.14 2.51 -6.86
CA SER A 14 -15.94 1.44 -7.46
C SER A 14 -16.83 0.77 -6.41
N ASP A 15 -17.60 -0.24 -6.82
CA ASP A 15 -18.42 -1.05 -5.91
C ASP A 15 -17.57 -1.76 -4.83
N GLU A 16 -16.27 -1.97 -5.09
CA GLU A 16 -15.33 -2.58 -4.16
C GLU A 16 -14.54 -1.57 -3.32
N SER A 17 -14.46 -0.30 -3.75
CA SER A 17 -13.60 0.72 -3.14
C SER A 17 -14.29 2.07 -3.04
N ARG A 18 -14.47 2.57 -1.81
CA ARG A 18 -15.20 3.81 -1.53
C ARG A 18 -14.37 5.09 -1.71
N GLU A 19 -13.07 5.02 -1.49
CA GLU A 19 -12.13 6.15 -1.61
C GLU A 19 -10.80 5.62 -2.13
N VAL A 20 -10.29 6.26 -3.19
CA VAL A 20 -8.99 5.93 -3.78
C VAL A 20 -8.21 7.23 -3.88
N ARG A 21 -6.99 7.26 -3.32
CA ARG A 21 -6.14 8.46 -3.31
C ARG A 21 -4.67 8.10 -3.31
N TRP A 22 -3.87 8.99 -3.90
CA TRP A 22 -2.43 8.99 -3.71
C TRP A 22 -2.09 9.58 -2.34
N VAL A 23 -1.14 8.98 -1.64
CA VAL A 23 -0.68 9.46 -0.32
C VAL A 23 0.85 9.53 -0.29
N PRO A 24 1.44 10.49 0.43
CA PRO A 24 2.88 10.51 0.68
C PRO A 24 3.32 9.22 1.36
N ARG A 25 4.47 8.68 0.94
CA ARG A 25 5.02 7.42 1.47
C ARG A 25 5.09 7.37 3.00
N GLN A 26 5.41 8.51 3.61
CA GLN A 26 5.59 8.66 5.05
C GLN A 26 4.27 8.59 5.83
N GLU A 27 3.14 8.84 5.18
CA GLU A 27 1.81 8.85 5.81
C GLU A 27 1.12 7.49 5.74
N VAL A 28 1.59 6.58 4.88
CA VAL A 28 0.94 5.27 4.64
C VAL A 28 0.79 4.46 5.92
N GLU A 29 1.81 4.45 6.80
CA GLU A 29 1.78 3.64 8.02
C GLU A 29 0.78 4.17 9.07
N ALA A 30 0.39 5.45 8.97
CA ALA A 30 -0.61 6.08 9.84
C ALA A 30 -2.05 5.75 9.43
N LEU A 31 -2.27 5.15 8.25
CA LEU A 31 -3.60 4.76 7.80
C LEU A 31 -4.16 3.61 8.65
N THR A 32 -5.49 3.60 8.79
CA THR A 32 -6.21 2.51 9.44
C THR A 32 -6.10 1.25 8.59
N MET A 33 -5.42 0.24 9.13
CA MET A 33 -5.14 -1.02 8.45
C MET A 33 -5.07 -2.15 9.48
N GLU A 34 -5.39 -3.37 9.04
CA GLU A 34 -5.16 -4.58 9.82
C GLU A 34 -3.63 -4.80 10.01
N ARG A 35 -3.25 -5.44 11.12
CA ARG A 35 -1.84 -5.62 11.54
C ARG A 35 -0.98 -6.28 10.47
N SER A 36 -1.45 -7.33 9.82
CA SER A 36 -0.68 -8.04 8.79
C SER A 36 -0.43 -7.16 7.56
N MET A 37 -1.40 -6.34 7.17
CA MET A 37 -1.24 -5.39 6.06
C MET A 37 -0.21 -4.31 6.40
N ARG A 38 -0.27 -3.76 7.62
CA ARG A 38 0.70 -2.78 8.11
C ARG A 38 2.12 -3.35 8.13
N LEU A 39 2.30 -4.59 8.60
CA LEU A 39 3.61 -5.27 8.60
C LEU A 39 4.17 -5.47 7.20
N ARG A 40 3.35 -5.94 6.25
CA ARG A 40 3.77 -6.13 4.85
C ARG A 40 4.22 -4.82 4.20
N ILE A 41 3.50 -3.73 4.43
CA ILE A 41 3.88 -2.41 3.96
C ILE A 41 5.17 -1.95 4.64
N GLY A 42 5.27 -2.03 5.97
CA GLY A 42 6.48 -1.64 6.71
C GLY A 42 7.73 -2.38 6.23
N HIS A 43 7.62 -3.67 5.91
CA HIS A 43 8.72 -4.44 5.33
C HIS A 43 9.14 -3.97 3.93
N TYR A 44 8.18 -3.61 3.08
CA TYR A 44 8.48 -2.95 1.81
C TYR A 44 9.15 -1.59 2.02
N LEU A 45 8.65 -0.81 2.98
CA LEU A 45 9.17 0.52 3.23
C LEU A 45 10.61 0.50 3.76
N ALA A 46 10.95 -0.52 4.56
CA ALA A 46 12.29 -0.78 5.10
C ALA A 46 13.27 -1.42 4.08
N GLY A 47 12.84 -1.67 2.83
CA GLY A 47 13.71 -2.22 1.78
C GLY A 47 14.12 -3.68 2.00
N ARG A 48 13.33 -4.48 2.73
CA ARG A 48 13.65 -5.90 2.91
C ARG A 48 13.41 -6.69 1.62
N ALA A 49 14.42 -7.44 1.20
CA ALA A 49 14.38 -8.23 -0.05
C ALA A 49 13.44 -9.44 0.01
N ALA A 50 13.15 -9.97 1.21
CA ALA A 50 12.28 -11.12 1.40
C ALA A 50 10.83 -10.69 1.68
N PRO A 51 9.82 -11.33 1.05
CA PRO A 51 8.43 -11.09 1.41
C PRO A 51 8.18 -11.52 2.85
N TYR A 52 7.38 -10.71 3.58
CA TYR A 52 6.87 -11.13 4.88
C TYR A 52 5.76 -12.15 4.69
N ILE A 53 6.06 -13.38 5.08
CA ILE A 53 5.10 -14.47 5.18
C ILE A 53 4.86 -14.64 6.68
N GLY A 54 3.71 -14.11 7.13
CA GLY A 54 3.25 -14.20 8.52
C GLY A 54 2.61 -15.54 8.80
#